data_AF-A0A9E4S7A6-F1
#
_entry.id   AF-A0A9E4S7A6-F1
#
_cell.length_a   1.000
_cell.length_b   1.000
_cell.length_c   1.000
_cell.angle_alpha   90.00
_cell.angle_beta   90.00
_cell.angle_gamma   90.00
#
_symmetry.space_group_name_H-M   'P 1'
#
loop_
_entity.id
_entity.type
_entity.pdbx_description
1 polymer ?
#
loop_
_entity_poly.entity_id
_entity_poly.type
_entity_poly.pdbx_seq_one_letter_code
_entity_poly.pdbx_strand_id
1 'polypeptide(L)'
;MPPVKSYLQRLENGLNPTQLRIMQSNGGSLSSEKARAHPARAILSGPAGGVVGALSVAKSAGFDKLITFDMGGTSTDVSLSTGDFKLTSEGEIDGLPLRLPMIDIHTVG
;
A
#
# COMPACT_ATOMS: atom_id res chain seq x y z
N MET A 1 -8.23 -8.70 -12.79
CA MET A 1 -6.92 -8.67 -13.49
C MET A 1 -6.35 -10.08 -13.54
N PRO A 2 -6.35 -10.75 -14.70
CA PRO A 2 -5.89 -12.13 -14.84
C PRO A 2 -4.45 -12.39 -14.32
N PRO A 3 -3.46 -11.49 -14.53
CA PRO A 3 -2.10 -11.73 -14.04
C PRO A 3 -1.97 -11.77 -12.52
N VAL A 4 -2.59 -10.81 -11.81
CA VAL A 4 -2.58 -10.74 -10.33
C VAL A 4 -3.21 -11.99 -9.73
N LYS A 5 -4.31 -12.46 -10.32
CA LYS A 5 -5.00 -13.68 -9.86
C LYS A 5 -4.08 -14.89 -9.89
N SER A 6 -3.47 -15.15 -11.05
CA SER A 6 -2.58 -16.30 -11.24
C SER A 6 -1.32 -16.20 -10.39
N TYR A 7 -0.74 -15.01 -10.25
CA TYR A 7 0.43 -14.78 -9.41
C TYR A 7 0.15 -15.10 -7.94
N LEU A 8 -0.92 -14.54 -7.37
CA LEU A 8 -1.26 -14.74 -5.97
C LEU A 8 -1.66 -16.18 -5.66
N GLN A 9 -2.29 -16.89 -6.61
CA GLN A 9 -2.57 -18.32 -6.47
C GLN A 9 -1.28 -19.14 -6.41
N ARG A 10 -0.32 -18.88 -7.31
CA ARG A 10 0.98 -19.56 -7.31
C ARG A 10 1.76 -19.28 -6.03
N LEU A 11 1.75 -18.04 -5.56
CA LEU A 11 2.43 -17.63 -4.33
C LEU A 11 1.81 -18.29 -3.10
N GLU A 12 0.48 -18.32 -3.00
CA GLU A 12 -0.23 -19.00 -1.89
C GLU A 12 0.09 -20.50 -1.85
N ASN A 13 0.09 -21.17 -3.01
CA ASN A 13 0.44 -22.59 -3.08
C ASN A 13 1.89 -22.86 -2.65
N GLY A 14 2.83 -21.98 -3.02
CA GLY A 14 4.24 -22.11 -2.66
C GLY A 14 4.57 -21.80 -1.19
N LEU A 15 3.68 -21.08 -0.50
CA LEU A 15 3.85 -20.71 0.91
C LEU A 15 3.12 -21.66 1.87
N ASN A 16 2.27 -22.56 1.39
CA ASN A 16 1.50 -23.49 2.22
C ASN A 16 2.41 -24.28 3.19
N PRO A 17 2.14 -24.31 4.51
CA PRO A 17 0.93 -23.85 5.23
C PRO A 17 0.95 -22.42 5.77
N THR A 18 1.95 -21.61 5.45
CA THR A 18 2.02 -20.21 5.88
C THR A 18 0.90 -19.38 5.25
N GLN A 19 0.18 -18.63 6.10
CA GLN A 19 -0.89 -17.76 5.64
C GLN A 19 -0.34 -16.55 4.88
N LEU A 20 -0.75 -16.40 3.62
CA LEU A 20 -0.42 -15.25 2.78
C LEU A 20 -1.38 -14.07 3.04
N ARG A 21 -0.81 -12.90 3.33
CA ARG A 21 -1.52 -11.62 3.47
C ARG A 21 -0.94 -10.61 2.47
N ILE A 22 -1.81 -9.86 1.80
CA ILE A 22 -1.41 -8.84 0.82
C ILE A 22 -1.72 -7.47 1.38
N MET A 23 -0.75 -6.55 1.30
CA MET A 23 -0.91 -5.16 1.70
C MET A 23 -1.93 -4.45 0.81
N GLN A 24 -2.72 -3.56 1.39
CA GLN A 24 -3.73 -2.76 0.72
C GLN A 24 -3.27 -1.31 0.59
N SER A 25 -3.85 -0.59 -0.38
CA SER A 25 -3.66 0.85 -0.55
C SER A 25 -4.00 1.65 0.71
N ASN A 26 -4.91 1.15 1.56
CA ASN A 26 -5.39 1.85 2.77
C ASN A 26 -4.58 1.57 4.04
N GLY A 27 -3.40 0.93 3.93
CA GLY A 27 -2.55 0.58 5.07
C GLY A 27 -2.96 -0.70 5.82
N GLY A 28 -4.06 -1.34 5.42
CA GLY A 28 -4.47 -2.65 5.93
C GLY A 28 -3.87 -3.81 5.13
N SER A 29 -4.26 -5.04 5.47
CA SER A 29 -3.93 -6.22 4.67
C SER A 29 -5.15 -7.11 4.46
N LEU A 30 -5.16 -7.87 3.36
CA LEU A 30 -6.25 -8.75 2.95
C LEU A 30 -5.74 -10.17 2.66
N SER A 31 -6.64 -11.15 2.67
CA SER A 31 -6.31 -12.52 2.28
C SER A 31 -6.00 -12.59 0.78
N SER A 32 -5.22 -13.59 0.37
CA SER A 32 -4.96 -13.88 -1.04
C SER A 32 -6.25 -14.00 -1.86
N GLU A 33 -7.26 -14.71 -1.32
CA GLU A 33 -8.59 -14.82 -1.94
C GLU A 33 -9.24 -13.45 -2.21
N LYS A 34 -9.31 -12.58 -1.19
CA LYS A 34 -9.90 -11.24 -1.34
C LYS A 34 -9.11 -10.37 -2.30
N ALA A 35 -7.77 -10.51 -2.32
CA ALA A 35 -6.88 -9.80 -3.23
C ALA A 35 -7.18 -10.17 -4.69
N ARG A 36 -7.36 -11.48 -4.95
CA ARG A 36 -7.70 -11.99 -6.28
C ARG A 36 -9.06 -11.48 -6.76
N ALA A 37 -10.02 -11.34 -5.86
CA ALA A 37 -11.35 -10.81 -6.16
C ALA A 37 -11.33 -9.28 -6.38
N HIS A 38 -10.50 -8.53 -5.64
CA HIS A 38 -10.44 -7.07 -5.67
C HIS A 38 -9.01 -6.54 -5.88
N PRO A 39 -8.36 -6.84 -7.02
CA PRO A 39 -6.93 -6.57 -7.22
C PRO A 39 -6.59 -5.08 -7.19
N ALA A 40 -7.55 -4.21 -7.54
CA ALA A 40 -7.35 -2.77 -7.50
C ALA A 40 -7.07 -2.24 -6.07
N ARG A 41 -7.46 -2.96 -5.01
CA ARG A 41 -7.14 -2.59 -3.62
C ARG A 41 -5.67 -2.81 -3.24
N ALA A 42 -4.87 -3.43 -4.11
CA ALA A 42 -3.43 -3.62 -3.92
C ALA A 42 -2.59 -2.61 -4.72
N ILE A 43 -3.23 -1.70 -5.46
CA ILE A 43 -2.57 -0.59 -6.14
C ILE A 43 -1.86 0.30 -5.10
N LEU A 44 -0.61 0.71 -5.32
CA LEU A 44 0.18 1.50 -4.36
C LEU A 44 0.35 0.82 -2.97
N SER A 45 0.21 -0.51 -2.90
CA SER A 45 0.37 -1.26 -1.65
C SER A 45 1.78 -1.21 -1.07
N GLY A 46 2.82 -1.07 -1.91
CA GLY A 46 4.21 -0.92 -1.48
C GLY A 46 4.42 0.37 -0.67
N PRO A 47 4.19 1.55 -1.27
CA PRO A 47 4.28 2.84 -0.57
C PRO A 47 3.39 2.91 0.68
N ALA A 48 2.17 2.36 0.62
CA ALA A 48 1.28 2.27 1.79
C ALA A 48 1.92 1.47 2.94
N GLY A 49 2.57 0.35 2.63
CA GLY A 49 3.33 -0.41 3.62
C GLY A 49 4.53 0.37 4.19
N GLY A 50 5.21 1.15 3.35
CA GLY A 50 6.28 2.05 3.77
C GLY A 50 5.79 3.10 4.77
N VAL A 51 4.64 3.73 4.50
CA VAL A 51 4.02 4.71 5.42
C VAL A 51 3.64 4.09 6.75
N VAL A 52 2.99 2.92 6.73
CA VAL A 52 2.60 2.21 7.95
C VAL A 52 3.83 1.83 8.78
N GLY A 53 4.88 1.32 8.14
CA GLY A 53 6.14 0.98 8.79
C GLY A 53 6.84 2.21 9.39
N ALA A 54 6.96 3.30 8.62
CA ALA A 54 7.56 4.54 9.08
C ALA A 54 6.81 5.14 10.27
N LEU A 55 5.47 5.13 10.24
CA LEU A 55 4.65 5.58 11.36
C LEU A 55 4.86 4.72 12.61
N SER A 56 4.96 3.40 12.44
CA SER A 56 5.26 2.49 13.56
C SER A 56 6.61 2.83 14.21
N VAL A 57 7.65 3.04 13.40
CA VAL A 57 8.99 3.38 13.89
C VAL A 57 9.00 4.75 14.55
N ALA A 58 8.36 5.76 13.93
CA ALA A 58 8.27 7.11 14.47
C ALA A 58 7.57 7.15 15.83
N LYS A 59 6.42 6.45 15.96
CA LYS A 59 5.70 6.31 17.24
C LYS A 59 6.58 5.67 18.31
N SER A 60 7.31 4.60 17.97
CA SER A 60 8.26 3.98 18.90
C SER A 60 9.42 4.90 19.30
N ALA A 61 9.79 5.85 18.45
CA ALA A 61 10.82 6.86 18.72
C ALA A 61 10.26 8.13 19.40
N GLY A 62 8.97 8.20 19.70
CA GLY A 62 8.33 9.36 20.35
C GLY A 62 8.02 10.53 19.41
N PHE A 63 7.97 10.29 18.09
CA PHE A 63 7.60 11.29 17.09
C PHE A 63 6.17 11.06 16.59
N ASP A 64 5.32 12.06 16.77
CA ASP A 64 3.93 12.05 16.27
C ASP A 64 3.76 12.73 14.92
N LYS A 65 4.78 13.43 14.41
CA LYS A 65 4.72 14.14 13.13
C LYS A 65 5.88 13.70 12.26
N LEU A 66 5.57 13.21 11.05
CA LEU A 66 6.59 12.80 10.09
C LEU A 66 6.16 13.08 8.65
N ILE A 67 7.16 13.18 7.78
CA ILE A 67 7.00 13.10 6.33
C ILE A 67 7.77 11.85 5.91
N THR A 68 7.12 10.93 5.18
CA THR A 68 7.80 9.82 4.54
C THR A 68 8.32 10.25 3.19
N PHE A 69 9.47 9.73 2.81
CA PHE A 69 10.10 9.99 1.52
C PHE A 69 10.73 8.69 1.04
N ASP A 70 10.13 8.08 0.02
CA ASP A 70 10.60 6.83 -0.58
C ASP A 70 10.94 7.09 -2.05
N MET A 71 12.23 7.15 -2.36
CA MET A 71 12.72 7.40 -3.71
C MET A 71 13.19 6.09 -4.34
N GLY A 72 12.57 5.75 -5.47
CA GLY A 72 13.02 4.70 -6.38
C GLY A 72 13.76 5.26 -7.60
N GLY A 73 14.02 4.39 -8.57
CA GLY A 73 14.67 4.78 -9.84
C GLY A 73 13.75 5.46 -10.86
N THR A 74 12.42 5.41 -10.65
CA THR A 74 11.41 5.96 -11.57
C THR A 74 10.56 7.03 -10.90
N SER A 75 10.23 6.84 -9.63
CA SER A 75 9.31 7.70 -8.90
C SER A 75 9.76 7.91 -7.46
N THR A 76 9.17 8.91 -6.82
CA THR A 76 9.31 9.23 -5.41
C THR A 76 7.94 9.34 -4.78
N ASP A 77 7.72 8.60 -3.69
CA ASP A 77 6.47 8.58 -2.94
C ASP A 77 6.62 9.35 -1.62
N VAL A 78 5.71 10.30 -1.38
CA VAL A 78 5.72 11.19 -0.21
C VAL A 78 4.36 11.16 0.50
N SER A 79 4.37 11.09 1.84
CA SER A 79 3.16 11.16 2.66
C SER A 79 3.42 11.95 3.94
N LEU A 80 2.42 12.71 4.38
CA LEU A 80 2.46 13.50 5.62
C LEU A 80 1.59 12.84 6.68
N SER A 81 2.16 12.59 7.86
CA SER A 81 1.45 12.08 9.02
C SER A 81 1.57 13.04 10.20
N THR A 82 0.42 13.38 10.80
CA THR A 82 0.33 14.20 12.02
C THR A 82 -0.50 13.46 13.06
N GLY A 83 0.10 12.43 13.67
CA GLY A 83 -0.48 11.48 14.60
C GLY A 83 -0.78 10.13 13.94
N ASP A 84 -1.42 10.18 12.76
CA ASP A 84 -1.66 9.03 11.90
C ASP A 84 -1.58 9.42 10.42
N PHE A 85 -1.55 8.42 9.53
CA PHE A 85 -1.67 8.65 8.10
C PHE A 85 -3.10 9.05 7.72
N LYS A 86 -3.24 9.85 6.66
CA LYS A 86 -4.54 10.23 6.13
C LYS A 86 -5.01 9.23 5.09
N LEU A 87 -6.32 9.05 5.00
CA LEU A 87 -6.94 8.33 3.90
C LEU A 87 -7.56 9.33 2.93
N THR A 88 -7.43 9.07 1.64
CA THR A 88 -8.11 9.75 0.55
C THR A 88 -8.87 8.72 -0.30
N SER A 89 -9.91 9.16 -0.99
CA SER A 89 -10.59 8.39 -2.04
C SER A 89 -10.34 8.99 -3.43
N GLU A 90 -9.52 10.03 -3.50
CA GLU A 90 -9.12 10.71 -4.72
C GLU A 90 -7.63 10.46 -4.94
N GLY A 91 -7.33 9.79 -6.03
CA GLY A 91 -5.96 9.55 -6.47
C GLY A 91 -5.91 9.36 -7.98
N GLU A 92 -4.71 9.34 -8.53
CA GLU A 92 -4.46 9.15 -9.95
C GLU A 92 -3.27 8.21 -10.12
N ILE A 93 -3.33 7.35 -11.12
CA ILE A 93 -2.15 6.63 -11.63
C ILE A 93 -2.15 6.77 -13.15
N ASP A 94 -1.04 7.26 -13.69
CA ASP A 94 -0.84 7.36 -15.14
C ASP A 94 -2.00 8.13 -15.84
N GLY A 95 -2.44 9.26 -15.26
CA GLY A 95 -3.57 10.03 -15.81
C GLY A 95 -4.96 9.49 -15.47
N LEU A 96 -5.06 8.31 -14.84
CA LEU A 96 -6.35 7.63 -14.61
C LEU A 96 -6.82 7.80 -13.16
N PRO A 97 -8.07 8.29 -12.95
CA PRO A 97 -8.59 8.50 -11.62
C PRO A 97 -8.87 7.17 -10.89
N LEU A 98 -8.47 7.12 -9.63
CA LEU A 98 -8.73 6.02 -8.70
C LEU A 98 -9.74 6.48 -7.65
N ARG A 99 -10.81 5.69 -7.48
CA ARG A 99 -11.87 5.92 -6.49
C ARG A 99 -11.93 4.80 -5.45
N LEU A 100 -10.82 4.59 -4.77
CA LEU A 100 -10.68 3.58 -3.72
C LEU A 100 -10.08 4.24 -2.48
N PRO A 101 -10.50 3.85 -1.27
CA PRO A 101 -9.83 4.30 -0.05
C PRO A 101 -8.36 3.89 -0.08
N MET A 102 -7.46 4.86 0.03
CA MET A 102 -6.02 4.68 0.01
C MET A 102 -5.33 5.67 0.96
N ILE A 103 -4.13 5.36 1.41
CA ILE A 103 -3.29 6.33 2.12
C ILE A 103 -3.02 7.49 1.18
N ASP A 104 -3.08 8.69 1.74
CA ASP A 104 -2.76 9.94 1.07
C ASP A 104 -1.26 9.99 0.76
N ILE A 105 -0.90 9.46 -0.41
CA ILE A 105 0.46 9.36 -0.93
C ILE A 105 0.52 10.13 -2.23
N HIS A 106 1.51 11.02 -2.32
CA HIS A 106 1.83 11.73 -3.55
C HIS A 106 3.03 11.05 -4.21
N THR A 107 2.80 10.53 -5.42
CA THR A 107 3.86 9.98 -6.26
C THR A 107 4.30 11.05 -7.26
N VAL A 108 5.61 11.32 -7.32
CA VAL A 108 6.25 12.19 -8.30
C VAL A 108 7.17 11.35 -9.17
N GLY A 109 7.07 11.46 -10.49
CA GLY A 109 7.88 10.71 -11.47
C GLY A 109 7.80 11.34 -12.85
#